data_AF-A0A183AUT9-F1
#
_entry.id   AF-A0A183AUT9-F1
#
_cell.length_a   1.000
_cell.length_b   1.000
_cell.length_c   1.000
_cell.angle_alpha   90.00
_cell.angle_beta   90.00
_cell.angle_gamma   90.00
#
_symmetry.space_group_name_H-M   'P 1'
#
loop_
_entity.id
_entity.type
_entity.pdbx_description
1 polymer ?
#
loop_
_entity_poly.entity_id
_entity_poly.type
_entity_poly.pdbx_seq_one_letter_code
_entity_poly.pdbx_strand_id
1 'polypeptide(L)' 'MPDLTSASQPNLVASDAPSRMIGCVCEPEADAINWMELKKGDPVQCYCGHWFQLVTYEEYFERKGF' A
#
# COMPACT_ATOMS: atom_id res chain seq x y z
N MET A 1 -15.68 1.02 0.76
CA MET A 1 -14.27 1.01 1.21
C MET A 1 -13.82 -0.43 1.26
N PRO A 2 -12.65 -0.81 0.72
CA PRO A 2 -12.19 -2.18 0.88
C PRO A 2 -12.08 -2.50 2.37
N ASP A 3 -12.27 -3.78 2.71
CA ASP A 3 -12.09 -4.27 4.08
C ASP A 3 -10.74 -3.81 4.65
N LEU A 4 -10.69 -3.61 5.97
CA LEU A 4 -9.48 -3.23 6.66
C LEU A 4 -8.38 -4.28 6.37
N THR A 5 -7.35 -3.86 5.65
CA THR A 5 -6.16 -4.67 5.36
C THR A 5 -5.37 -4.99 6.62
N SER A 6 -4.52 -6.00 6.57
CA SER A 6 -3.63 -6.41 7.67
C SER A 6 -2.17 -6.48 7.21
N ALA A 7 -1.24 -6.66 8.14
CA ALA A 7 0.16 -6.89 7.81
C ALA A 7 0.36 -8.13 6.91
N SER A 8 -0.46 -9.17 7.05
CA SER A 8 -0.39 -10.37 6.20
C SER A 8 -1.13 -10.20 4.86
N GLN A 9 -2.08 -9.27 4.78
CA GLN A 9 -2.85 -8.95 3.57
C GLN A 9 -2.89 -7.44 3.31
N PRO A 10 -1.75 -6.83 2.94
CA PRO A 10 -1.65 -5.40 2.68
C PRO A 10 -2.16 -5.02 1.27
N ASN A 11 -2.38 -3.73 1.07
CA ASN A 11 -2.53 -3.15 -0.26
C ASN A 11 -1.19 -3.18 -1.00
N LEU A 12 -1.13 -3.91 -2.11
CA LEU A 12 0.09 -4.01 -2.92
C LEU A 12 0.23 -2.80 -3.84
N VAL A 13 1.42 -2.21 -3.82
CA VAL A 13 1.81 -1.11 -4.69
C VAL A 13 2.96 -1.61 -5.57
N ALA A 14 2.73 -1.74 -6.87
CA ALA A 14 3.75 -2.21 -7.81
C ALA A 14 4.75 -1.08 -8.15
N SER A 15 6.05 -1.37 -8.08
CA SER A 15 7.13 -0.46 -8.50
C SER A 15 8.47 -1.18 -8.57
N ASP A 16 9.23 -0.96 -9.65
CA ASP A 16 10.61 -1.46 -9.71
C ASP A 16 11.62 -0.54 -9.01
N ALA A 17 11.23 0.71 -8.74
CA ALA A 17 12.03 1.65 -7.96
C ALA A 17 12.15 1.20 -6.48
N PRO A 18 13.27 1.50 -5.80
CA PRO A 18 13.51 1.07 -4.42
C PRO A 18 12.54 1.68 -3.39
N SER A 19 11.94 2.83 -3.72
CA SER A 19 10.87 3.45 -2.95
C SER A 19 9.81 4.10 -3.84
N ARG A 20 8.63 4.37 -3.26
CA ARG A 20 7.53 5.06 -3.93
C ARG A 20 6.72 5.86 -2.91
N MET A 21 6.41 7.10 -3.25
CA MET A 21 5.47 7.92 -2.49
C MET A 21 4.03 7.51 -2.80
N ILE A 22 3.22 7.34 -1.76
CA ILE A 22 1.78 7.05 -1.86
C ILE A 22 0.98 8.03 -1.02
N GLY A 23 -0.27 8.23 -1.42
CA GLY A 23 -1.26 8.99 -0.66
C GLY A 23 -2.39 8.08 -0.19
N CYS A 24 -2.65 8.05 1.12
CA CYS A 24 -3.80 7.38 1.70
C CYS A 24 -4.88 8.43 2.03
N VAL A 25 -6.02 8.33 1.34
CA VAL A 25 -7.25 9.04 1.70
C VAL A 25 -7.96 8.16 2.72
N CYS A 26 -7.86 8.53 4.00
CA CYS A 26 -8.19 7.63 5.12
C CYS A 26 -9.70 7.40 5.29
N GLU A 27 -10.49 8.39 4.94
CA GLU A 27 -11.95 8.36 5.00
C GLU A 27 -12.48 8.90 3.65
N PRO A 28 -13.63 8.42 3.14
CA PRO A 28 -14.10 8.80 1.81
C PRO A 28 -14.25 10.32 1.62
N GLU A 29 -14.62 11.02 2.69
CA GLU A 29 -14.84 12.46 2.73
C GLU A 29 -13.64 13.24 3.28
N ALA A 30 -12.47 12.62 3.46
CA ALA A 30 -11.30 13.31 3.99
C ALA A 30 -10.76 14.36 3.00
N ASP A 31 -10.65 15.61 3.47
CA ASP A 31 -10.03 16.71 2.72
C ASP A 31 -8.49 16.69 2.78
N ALA A 32 -7.91 15.79 3.57
CA ALA A 32 -6.47 15.63 3.75
C ALA A 32 -5.99 14.27 3.25
N ILE A 33 -4.83 14.28 2.60
CA ILE A 33 -4.15 13.06 2.14
C ILE A 33 -3.00 12.77 3.09
N ASN A 34 -2.95 11.55 3.63
CA ASN A 34 -1.77 11.09 4.35
C ASN A 34 -0.70 10.60 3.37
N TRP A 35 0.39 11.34 3.24
CA TRP A 35 1.50 10.97 2.37
C TRP A 35 2.50 10.10 3.11
N MET A 36 2.92 9.00 2.47
CA MET A 36 3.91 8.07 3.02
C MET A 36 4.90 7.66 1.94
N GLU A 37 6.16 7.50 2.31
CA GLU A 37 7.14 6.83 1.45
C GLU A 37 7.17 5.34 1.80
N LEU A 38 6.87 4.49 0.83
CA LEU A 38 7.10 3.05 0.95
C LEU A 38 8.48 2.72 0.41
N LYS A 39 9.24 1.92 1.16
CA LYS A 39 10.47 1.28 0.68
C LYS A 39 10.18 -0.19 0.41
N LYS A 40 10.89 -0.82 -0.54
CA LYS A 40 10.75 -2.26 -0.79
C LYS A 40 11.01 -3.04 0.52
N GLY A 41 10.21 -4.08 0.77
CA GLY A 41 10.33 -4.91 1.97
C GLY A 41 9.00 -5.04 2.71
N ASP A 42 9.05 -4.84 4.03
CA ASP A 42 7.92 -5.10 4.92
C ASP A 42 6.75 -4.14 4.69
N PRO A 43 5.50 -4.59 4.91
CA PRO A 43 4.33 -3.74 4.87
C PRO A 43 4.40 -2.61 5.91
N VAL A 44 3.93 -1.42 5.52
CA VAL A 44 3.86 -0.23 6.35
C VAL A 44 2.40 0.10 6.63
N GLN A 45 2.09 0.42 7.88
CA GLN A 45 0.75 0.82 8.31
C GLN A 45 0.56 2.34 8.23
N CYS A 46 -0.55 2.77 7.64
CA CYS A 46 -1.07 4.13 7.78
C CYS A 46 -1.72 4.30 9.15
N TYR A 47 -1.80 5.53 9.68
CA TYR A 47 -2.47 5.78 10.97
C TYR A 47 -3.95 5.35 10.99
N CYS A 48 -4.62 5.30 9.84
CA CYS A 48 -6.00 4.82 9.72
C CYS A 48 -6.13 3.29 9.85
N GLY A 49 -5.01 2.56 9.95
CA GLY A 49 -4.98 1.13 10.14
C GLY A 49 -4.75 0.33 8.86
N HIS A 50 -4.89 0.92 7.68
CA HIS A 50 -4.59 0.27 6.41
C HIS A 50 -3.09 -0.01 6.24
N TRP A 51 -2.76 -1.15 5.65
CA TRP A 51 -1.40 -1.61 5.40
C TRP A 51 -1.09 -1.54 3.91
N PHE A 52 0.14 -1.18 3.58
CA PHE A 52 0.63 -1.03 2.22
C PHE A 52 2.00 -1.68 2.07
N GLN A 53 2.25 -2.36 0.96
CA GLN A 53 3.54 -2.99 0.68
C GLN A 53 3.99 -2.66 -0.73
N LEU A 54 5.23 -2.17 -0.85
CA LEU A 54 5.87 -1.97 -2.15
C LEU A 54 6.46 -3.29 -2.63
N VAL A 55 6.02 -3.74 -3.81
CA VAL A 55 6.42 -4.99 -4.47
C VAL A 55 6.85 -4.71 -5.91
N THR A 56 7.59 -5.61 -6.54
CA THR A 56 7.88 -5.51 -7.98
C THR A 56 6.63 -5.78 -8.82
N TYR A 57 6.68 -5.48 -10.11
CA TYR A 57 5.56 -5.81 -11.00
C TYR A 57 5.36 -7.33 -11.11
N GLU A 58 6.44 -8.10 -11.17
CA GLU A 58 6.39 -9.57 -11.21
C GLU A 58 5.66 -10.12 -9.98
N GLU A 59 6.09 -9.70 -8.78
CA GLU A 59 5.45 -10.10 -7.51
C GLU A 59 3.98 -9.68 -7.43
N TYR A 60 3.64 -8.49 -7.98
CA TYR A 60 2.27 -8.01 -8.02
C TYR A 60 1.36 -8.92 -8.85
N PHE A 61 1.80 -9.30 -10.06
CA PHE A 61 1.02 -10.16 -10.95
C PHE A 61 0.88 -11.57 -10.40
N GLU A 62 1.96 -12.16 -9.88
CA GLU A 62 1.94 -13.48 -9.24
C GLU A 62 0.94 -13.54 -8.06
N ARG A 63 0.94 -12.52 -7.19
CA ARG A 63 0.05 -12.48 -6.02
C ARG A 63 -1.40 -12.16 -6.35
N LYS A 64 -1.66 -11.54 -7.50
CA LYS A 64 -3.03 -11.23 -7.97
C LYS A 64 -3.58 -12.26 -8.94
N GLY A 65 -2.76 -13.22 -9.39
CA GLY A 65 -3.18 -14.32 -10.25
C GLY A 65 -3.47 -13.90 -11.69
N PHE A 66 -2.69 -12.94 -12.22
CA PHE A 66 -2.73 -12.54 -13.63
C PHE A 66 -1.67 -13.28 -14.45
#